data_AF-A0A4Q2YTI4-F1
#
_entry.id   AF-A0A4Q2YTI4-F1
#
_cell.length_a   1.000
_cell.length_b   1.000
_cell.length_c   1.000
_cell.angle_alpha   90.00
_cell.angle_beta   90.00
_cell.angle_gamma   90.00
#
_symmetry.space_group_name_H-M   'P 1'
#
loop_
_entity.id
_entity.type
_entity.pdbx_description
1 polymer ?
#
loop_
_entity_poly.entity_id
_entity_poly.type
_entity_poly.pdbx_seq_one_letter_code
_entity_poly.pdbx_strand_id
1 'polypeptide(L)'
;MQKTPMYRSTRTAAALMAVASSMPVVVTVANAGEGGSGLSGLAQREMIRRQDAVTEGDALLNEGRAAYAKGDYQQAVDKYRQALDRLPNAPMVSDRRQSYIEHLSDASVALSMQHRKVGKYAEARTLLDNVLAADPNNGEAKRELGYLDDPIRTNPALTYEHTKNVDQVRRSLYTAEGNFNLGKYDDAKREYENVLRVDPYNSAARRGLEQVSTAKSDYYR
;
A
#
# COMPACT_ATOMS: atom_id res chain seq x y z
N MET A 1 54.52 -2.86 -14.98
CA MET A 1 53.36 -3.74 -14.70
C MET A 1 53.11 -3.75 -13.19
N GLN A 2 52.29 -2.83 -12.71
CA GLN A 2 51.93 -2.71 -11.29
C GLN A 2 50.81 -3.70 -10.96
N LYS A 3 51.02 -4.53 -9.93
CA LYS A 3 50.02 -5.46 -9.40
C LYS A 3 49.25 -4.75 -8.27
N THR A 4 47.97 -4.47 -8.49
CA THR A 4 47.03 -4.02 -7.46
C THR A 4 46.50 -5.23 -6.65
N PRO A 5 46.49 -5.20 -5.32
CA PRO A 5 45.86 -6.24 -4.52
C PRO A 5 44.33 -6.06 -4.46
N MET A 6 43.59 -7.15 -4.78
CA MET A 6 42.15 -7.22 -4.57
C MET A 6 41.82 -7.44 -3.09
N TYR A 7 41.13 -6.48 -2.49
CA TYR A 7 40.53 -6.60 -1.17
C TYR A 7 39.21 -7.39 -1.28
N ARG A 8 39.18 -8.61 -0.76
CA ARG A 8 37.96 -9.39 -0.55
C ARG A 8 37.38 -9.03 0.81
N SER A 9 36.33 -8.22 0.85
CA SER A 9 35.55 -7.99 2.08
C SER A 9 34.43 -9.02 2.18
N THR A 10 34.60 -9.98 3.09
CA THR A 10 33.55 -10.83 3.62
C THR A 10 32.54 -9.97 4.39
N ARG A 11 31.26 -9.99 4.00
CA ARG A 11 30.17 -9.47 4.84
C ARG A 11 29.53 -10.63 5.58
N THR A 12 30.01 -10.88 6.79
CA THR A 12 29.32 -11.65 7.81
C THR A 12 28.05 -10.91 8.21
N ALA A 13 26.90 -11.50 7.93
CA ALA A 13 25.61 -11.04 8.44
C ALA A 13 25.53 -11.39 9.93
N ALA A 14 25.82 -10.43 10.80
CA ALA A 14 25.48 -10.52 12.22
C ALA A 14 24.06 -9.98 12.40
N ALA A 15 23.11 -10.88 12.61
CA ALA A 15 21.76 -10.55 13.02
C ALA A 15 21.80 -10.02 14.47
N LEU A 16 21.66 -8.70 14.63
CA LEU A 16 21.41 -8.08 15.93
C LEU A 16 19.92 -8.19 16.26
N MET A 17 19.56 -9.26 16.95
CA MET A 17 18.29 -9.37 17.67
C MET A 17 18.33 -8.43 18.88
N ALA A 18 17.90 -7.18 18.67
CA ALA A 18 17.58 -6.29 19.78
C ALA A 18 16.24 -6.75 20.38
N VAL A 19 16.32 -7.61 21.40
CA VAL A 19 15.21 -7.88 22.30
C VAL A 19 15.01 -6.61 23.12
N ALA A 20 14.16 -5.70 22.65
CA ALA A 20 13.63 -4.62 23.47
C ALA A 20 12.70 -5.28 24.51
N SER A 21 13.25 -5.58 25.68
CA SER A 21 12.49 -6.00 26.84
C SER A 21 11.49 -4.91 27.20
N SER A 22 10.24 -5.11 26.80
CA SER A 22 9.11 -4.31 27.28
C SER A 22 9.00 -4.53 28.79
N MET A 23 9.57 -3.62 29.57
CA MET A 23 9.33 -3.56 31.00
C MET A 23 7.85 -3.23 31.20
N PRO A 24 7.05 -4.09 31.88
CA PRO A 24 5.73 -3.68 32.33
C PRO A 24 5.93 -2.59 33.38
N VAL A 25 5.37 -1.41 33.14
CA VAL A 25 5.32 -0.35 34.15
C VAL A 25 4.35 -0.81 35.24
N VAL A 26 4.89 -1.36 36.33
CA VAL A 26 4.13 -1.64 37.56
C VAL A 26 4.18 -0.38 38.42
N VAL A 27 3.08 0.39 38.45
CA VAL A 27 2.94 1.51 39.38
C VAL A 27 2.47 0.95 40.72
N THR A 28 3.37 0.91 41.70
CA THR A 28 3.02 0.60 43.09
C THR A 28 2.21 1.76 43.68
N VAL A 29 0.93 1.53 43.97
CA VAL A 29 0.08 2.55 44.61
C VAL A 29 0.37 2.54 46.11
N ALA A 30 1.10 3.54 46.59
CA ALA A 30 1.26 3.79 48.02
C ALA A 30 -0.08 4.34 48.55
N ASN A 31 -0.79 3.53 49.33
CA ASN A 31 -2.00 3.96 50.03
C ASN A 31 -1.61 4.86 51.20
N ALA A 32 -1.79 6.18 51.03
CA ALA A 32 -1.76 7.15 52.09
C ALA A 32 -3.11 7.86 52.21
N GLY A 33 -3.78 7.67 53.35
CA GLY A 33 -4.64 8.67 53.99
C GLY A 33 -6.03 8.92 53.40
N GLU A 34 -7.05 8.66 54.22
CA GLU A 34 -8.47 8.96 54.01
C GLU A 34 -8.75 10.43 53.60
N GLY A 35 -9.58 10.60 52.56
CA GLY A 35 -10.19 11.88 52.20
C GLY A 35 -10.29 12.14 50.69
N GLY A 36 -11.24 11.48 49.98
CA GLY A 36 -11.52 11.85 48.59
C GLY A 36 -12.10 10.74 47.69
N SER A 37 -13.23 10.14 48.08
CA SER A 37 -13.79 8.94 47.42
C SER A 37 -14.39 9.14 46.00
N GLY A 38 -14.31 10.33 45.40
CA GLY A 38 -14.85 10.58 44.04
C GLY A 38 -13.80 10.64 42.93
N LEU A 39 -12.59 11.13 43.24
CA LEU A 39 -11.56 11.46 42.25
C LEU A 39 -10.63 10.29 41.92
N SER A 40 -10.31 9.41 42.89
CA SER A 40 -9.41 8.26 42.64
C SER A 40 -10.03 7.23 41.68
N GLY A 41 -11.34 6.96 41.80
CA GLY A 41 -12.06 6.05 40.90
C GLY A 41 -12.27 6.59 39.49
N LEU A 42 -12.30 7.90 39.30
CA LEU A 42 -12.33 8.52 37.96
C LEU A 42 -10.93 8.52 37.32
N ALA A 43 -9.90 8.86 38.09
CA ALA A 43 -8.51 8.81 37.64
C ALA A 43 -8.11 7.38 37.22
N GLN A 44 -8.48 6.36 38.01
CA GLN A 44 -8.20 4.97 37.68
C GLN A 44 -8.91 4.52 36.39
N ARG A 45 -10.20 4.88 36.22
CA ARG A 45 -10.94 4.58 34.98
C ARG A 45 -10.34 5.25 33.75
N GLU A 46 -9.88 6.49 33.89
CA GLU A 46 -9.23 7.21 32.81
C GLU A 46 -7.85 6.62 32.47
N MET A 47 -7.09 6.15 33.47
CA MET A 47 -5.84 5.42 33.23
C MET A 47 -6.07 4.12 32.47
N ILE A 48 -7.08 3.32 32.87
CA ILE A 48 -7.45 2.07 32.18
C ILE A 48 -7.84 2.36 30.73
N ARG A 49 -8.71 3.35 30.50
CA ARG A 49 -9.11 3.75 29.14
C ARG A 49 -7.89 4.09 28.26
N ARG A 50 -6.92 4.85 28.78
CA ARG A 50 -5.71 5.21 28.03
C ARG A 50 -4.84 3.99 27.74
N GLN A 51 -4.72 3.08 28.71
CA GLN A 51 -3.98 1.84 28.53
C GLN A 51 -4.64 0.95 27.48
N ASP A 52 -5.97 0.83 27.50
CA ASP A 52 -6.75 0.11 26.50
C ASP A 52 -6.59 0.73 25.12
N ALA A 53 -6.63 2.06 25.02
CA ALA A 53 -6.44 2.78 23.76
C ALA A 53 -5.04 2.57 23.16
N VAL A 54 -3.99 2.55 23.99
CA VAL A 54 -2.62 2.20 23.54
C VAL A 54 -2.57 0.75 23.04
N THR A 55 -3.25 -0.16 23.73
CA THR A 55 -3.26 -1.59 23.37
C THR A 55 -4.01 -1.83 22.07
N GLU A 56 -5.15 -1.15 21.87
CA GLU A 56 -5.89 -1.13 20.60
C GLU A 56 -5.04 -0.54 19.47
N GLY A 57 -4.34 0.57 19.73
CA GLY A 57 -3.39 1.17 18.79
C GLY A 57 -2.30 0.19 18.35
N ASP A 58 -1.72 -0.57 19.28
CA ASP A 58 -0.68 -1.56 18.97
C ASP A 58 -1.22 -2.73 18.14
N ALA A 59 -2.44 -3.17 18.41
CA ALA A 59 -3.10 -4.19 17.61
C ALA A 59 -3.31 -3.70 16.16
N LEU A 60 -3.80 -2.47 16.00
CA LEU A 60 -3.98 -1.83 14.68
C LEU A 60 -2.64 -1.65 13.95
N LEU A 61 -1.57 -1.29 14.66
CA LEU A 61 -0.22 -1.23 14.11
C LEU A 61 0.21 -2.61 13.58
N ASN A 62 -0.03 -3.67 14.33
CA ASN A 62 0.30 -5.03 13.91
C ASN A 62 -0.48 -5.47 12.67
N GLU A 63 -1.78 -5.16 12.61
CA GLU A 63 -2.60 -5.39 11.41
C GLU A 63 -2.06 -4.61 10.20
N GLY A 64 -1.69 -3.34 10.40
CA GLY A 64 -1.06 -2.52 9.36
C GLY A 64 0.27 -3.11 8.87
N ARG A 65 1.12 -3.61 9.78
CA ARG A 65 2.38 -4.29 9.42
C ARG A 65 2.14 -5.57 8.64
N ALA A 66 1.13 -6.34 9.01
CA ALA A 66 0.73 -7.54 8.28
C ALA A 66 0.21 -7.20 6.87
N ALA A 67 -0.58 -6.14 6.72
CA ALA A 67 -1.04 -5.65 5.42
C ALA A 67 0.14 -5.15 4.56
N TYR A 68 1.06 -4.38 5.15
CA TYR A 68 2.26 -3.89 4.47
C TYR A 68 3.13 -5.04 3.95
N ALA A 69 3.34 -6.09 4.76
CA ALA A 69 4.09 -7.28 4.37
C ALA A 69 3.44 -8.05 3.20
N LYS A 70 2.11 -7.95 3.04
CA LYS A 70 1.37 -8.52 1.91
C LYS A 70 1.38 -7.61 0.67
N GLY A 71 1.93 -6.41 0.77
CA GLY A 71 1.88 -5.39 -0.28
C GLY A 71 0.54 -4.66 -0.40
N ASP A 72 -0.37 -4.86 0.55
CA ASP A 72 -1.63 -4.10 0.65
C ASP A 72 -1.37 -2.78 1.39
N TYR A 73 -0.72 -1.86 0.68
CA TYR A 73 -0.30 -0.58 1.28
C TYR A 73 -1.48 0.33 1.60
N GLN A 74 -2.61 0.20 0.90
CA GLN A 74 -3.82 0.96 1.22
C GLN A 74 -4.34 0.56 2.60
N GLN A 75 -4.54 -0.75 2.83
CA GLN A 75 -4.97 -1.23 4.13
C GLN A 75 -3.95 -0.91 5.22
N ALA A 76 -2.65 -0.97 4.92
CA ALA A 76 -1.60 -0.59 5.87
C ALA A 76 -1.72 0.88 6.31
N VAL A 77 -1.82 1.82 5.35
CA VAL A 77 -2.02 3.25 5.62
C VAL A 77 -3.26 3.48 6.49
N ASP A 78 -4.38 2.83 6.14
CA ASP A 78 -5.64 3.01 6.87
C ASP A 78 -5.52 2.50 8.32
N LYS A 79 -4.86 1.35 8.53
CA LYS A 79 -4.64 0.79 9.87
C LYS A 79 -3.68 1.61 10.71
N TYR A 80 -2.60 2.14 10.12
CA TYR A 80 -1.68 3.02 10.83
C TYR A 80 -2.30 4.37 11.22
N ARG A 81 -3.17 4.93 10.37
CA ARG A 81 -3.96 6.12 10.71
C ARG A 81 -4.90 5.84 11.88
N GLN A 82 -5.65 4.72 11.83
CA GLN A 82 -6.49 4.30 12.95
C GLN A 82 -5.66 4.13 14.23
N ALA A 83 -4.46 3.53 14.15
CA ALA A 83 -3.58 3.38 15.30
C ALA A 83 -3.16 4.74 15.90
N LEU A 84 -2.83 5.73 15.06
CA LEU A 84 -2.49 7.09 15.49
C LEU A 84 -3.65 7.84 16.13
N ASP A 85 -4.88 7.62 15.63
CA ASP A 85 -6.10 8.21 16.16
C ASP A 85 -6.48 7.63 17.53
N ARG A 86 -6.15 6.35 17.76
CA ARG A 86 -6.36 5.69 19.07
C ARG A 86 -5.35 6.12 20.12
N LEU A 87 -4.12 6.43 19.73
CA LEU A 87 -3.11 6.85 20.68
C LEU A 87 -3.52 8.16 21.38
N PRO A 88 -3.49 8.22 22.72
CA PRO A 88 -3.73 9.47 23.42
C PRO A 88 -2.64 10.49 23.09
N ASN A 89 -3.00 11.77 23.09
CA ASN A 89 -2.02 12.84 22.96
C ASN A 89 -1.39 13.13 24.33
N ALA A 90 -0.36 12.37 24.69
CA ALA A 90 0.35 12.50 25.96
C ALA A 90 1.86 12.29 25.80
N PRO A 91 2.71 13.00 26.58
CA PRO A 91 4.17 12.84 26.50
C PRO A 91 4.65 11.41 26.73
N MET A 92 3.96 10.64 27.58
CA MET A 92 4.34 9.25 27.91
C MET A 92 4.28 8.30 26.70
N VAL A 93 3.55 8.64 25.64
CA VAL A 93 3.43 7.83 24.42
C VAL A 93 4.04 8.51 23.20
N SER A 94 4.86 9.55 23.38
CA SER A 94 5.50 10.29 22.29
C SER A 94 6.31 9.37 21.37
N ASP A 95 7.13 8.51 21.96
CA ASP A 95 8.04 7.62 21.21
C ASP A 95 7.24 6.59 20.40
N ARG A 96 6.11 6.13 20.97
CA ARG A 96 5.19 5.22 20.30
C ARG A 96 4.48 5.91 19.14
N ARG A 97 4.01 7.13 19.35
CA ARG A 97 3.41 7.95 18.29
C ARG A 97 4.41 8.18 17.16
N GLN A 98 5.66 8.48 17.48
CA GLN A 98 6.72 8.65 16.49
C GLN A 98 6.92 7.37 15.66
N SER A 99 7.01 6.20 16.32
CA SER A 99 7.10 4.91 15.62
C SER A 99 5.90 4.63 14.69
N TYR A 100 4.69 5.03 15.09
CA TYR A 100 3.51 4.87 14.24
C TYR A 100 3.55 5.82 13.03
N ILE A 101 4.03 7.05 13.21
CA ILE A 101 4.22 8.02 12.11
C ILE A 101 5.25 7.51 11.11
N GLU A 102 6.34 6.90 11.58
CA GLU A 102 7.36 6.27 10.72
C GLU A 102 6.75 5.15 9.87
N HIS A 103 6.03 4.21 10.49
CA HIS A 103 5.34 3.14 9.77
C HIS A 103 4.29 3.66 8.78
N LEU A 104 3.54 4.70 9.16
CA LEU A 104 2.60 5.38 8.27
C LEU A 104 3.33 6.03 7.09
N SER A 105 4.50 6.63 7.33
CA SER A 105 5.29 7.29 6.31
C SER A 105 5.81 6.29 5.28
N ASP A 106 6.39 5.18 5.72
CA ASP A 106 6.86 4.09 4.87
C ASP A 106 5.74 3.54 3.99
N ALA A 107 4.56 3.28 4.59
CA ALA A 107 3.39 2.80 3.86
C ALA A 107 2.83 3.83 2.87
N SER A 108 2.82 5.11 3.24
CA SER A 108 2.34 6.18 2.37
C SER A 108 3.24 6.38 1.16
N VAL A 109 4.56 6.31 1.34
CA VAL A 109 5.52 6.28 0.24
C VAL A 109 5.25 5.08 -0.67
N ALA A 110 5.18 3.86 -0.12
CA ALA A 110 4.97 2.65 -0.91
C ALA A 110 3.64 2.68 -1.70
N LEU A 111 2.57 3.18 -1.08
CA LEU A 111 1.27 3.38 -1.73
C LEU A 111 1.34 4.44 -2.84
N SER A 112 2.07 5.55 -2.61
CA SER A 112 2.27 6.58 -3.64
C SER A 112 2.97 6.03 -4.89
N MET A 113 3.93 5.12 -4.70
CA MET A 113 4.62 4.45 -5.80
C MET A 113 3.67 3.54 -6.60
N GLN A 114 2.75 2.85 -5.93
CA GLN A 114 1.69 2.07 -6.61
C GLN A 114 0.75 2.99 -7.38
N HIS A 115 0.31 4.10 -6.77
CA HIS A 115 -0.56 5.08 -7.40
C HIS A 115 0.08 5.72 -8.64
N ARG A 116 1.37 6.05 -8.58
CA ARG A 116 2.14 6.56 -9.73
C ARG A 116 2.16 5.56 -10.89
N LYS A 117 2.34 4.26 -10.63
CA LYS A 117 2.33 3.23 -11.69
C LYS A 117 0.97 3.12 -12.40
N VAL A 118 -0.11 3.50 -11.73
CA VAL A 118 -1.47 3.41 -12.29
C VAL A 118 -2.06 4.77 -12.69
N GLY A 119 -1.26 5.83 -12.75
CA GLY A 119 -1.75 7.16 -13.17
C GLY A 119 -2.61 7.90 -12.14
N LYS A 120 -2.60 7.48 -10.87
CA LYS A 120 -3.21 8.19 -9.73
C LYS A 120 -2.25 9.24 -9.16
N TYR A 121 -1.87 10.20 -10.00
CA TYR A 121 -0.79 11.12 -9.67
C TYR A 121 -1.14 12.11 -8.55
N ALA A 122 -2.38 12.61 -8.54
CA ALA A 122 -2.83 13.54 -7.49
C ALA A 122 -2.87 12.87 -6.12
N GLU A 123 -3.35 11.64 -6.05
CA GLU A 123 -3.40 10.85 -4.81
C GLU A 123 -1.99 10.47 -4.35
N ALA A 124 -1.10 10.08 -5.27
CA ALA A 124 0.31 9.84 -4.96
C ALA A 124 0.98 11.07 -4.35
N ARG A 125 0.77 12.26 -4.95
CA ARG A 125 1.29 13.52 -4.42
C ARG A 125 0.78 13.82 -3.02
N THR A 126 -0.54 13.69 -2.82
CA THR A 126 -1.17 13.94 -1.52
C THR A 126 -0.57 13.05 -0.42
N LEU A 127 -0.29 11.78 -0.72
CA LEU A 127 0.38 10.89 0.24
C LEU A 127 1.78 11.38 0.60
N LEU A 128 2.58 11.75 -0.40
CA LEU A 128 3.95 12.22 -0.21
C LEU A 128 4.01 13.56 0.52
N ASP A 129 3.11 14.49 0.21
CA ASP A 129 3.01 15.79 0.89
C ASP A 129 2.66 15.61 2.38
N ASN A 130 1.79 14.65 2.71
CA ASN A 130 1.48 14.33 4.11
C ASN A 130 2.71 13.74 4.85
N VAL A 131 3.52 12.92 4.17
CA VAL A 131 4.78 12.42 4.75
C VAL A 131 5.74 13.58 5.02
N LEU A 132 5.88 14.52 4.08
CA LEU A 132 6.74 15.68 4.26
C LEU A 132 6.22 16.70 5.28
N ALA A 133 4.91 16.73 5.54
CA ALA A 133 4.34 17.53 6.61
C ALA A 133 4.73 16.99 7.99
N ALA A 134 4.86 15.66 8.14
CA ALA A 134 5.30 15.00 9.36
C ALA A 134 6.84 14.98 9.51
N ASP A 135 7.56 14.70 8.42
CA ASP A 135 9.02 14.72 8.35
C ASP A 135 9.49 15.49 7.10
N PRO A 136 9.77 16.80 7.21
CA PRO A 136 10.25 17.62 6.10
C PRO A 136 11.60 17.17 5.53
N ASN A 137 12.34 16.31 6.23
CA ASN A 137 13.64 15.80 5.80
C ASN A 137 13.58 14.39 5.21
N ASN A 138 12.39 13.81 5.05
CA ASN A 138 12.23 12.50 4.45
C ASN A 138 12.75 12.49 3.00
N GLY A 139 13.97 11.96 2.81
CA GLY A 139 14.65 11.97 1.52
C GLY A 139 13.98 11.07 0.48
N GLU A 140 13.31 10.02 0.93
CA GLU A 140 12.57 9.12 0.05
C GLU A 140 11.30 9.78 -0.50
N ALA A 141 10.51 10.45 0.34
CA ALA A 141 9.33 11.18 -0.12
C ALA A 141 9.68 12.30 -1.12
N LYS A 142 10.76 13.06 -0.85
CA LYS A 142 11.27 14.08 -1.80
C LYS A 142 11.68 13.48 -3.15
N ARG A 143 12.33 12.31 -3.13
CA ARG A 143 12.75 11.61 -4.34
C ARG A 143 11.54 11.14 -5.15
N GLU A 144 10.54 10.54 -4.51
CA GLU A 144 9.33 10.09 -5.20
C GLU A 144 8.50 11.25 -5.75
N LEU A 145 8.44 12.40 -5.07
CA LEU A 145 7.86 13.63 -5.65
C LEU A 145 8.62 14.07 -6.90
N GLY A 146 9.96 14.05 -6.85
CA GLY A 146 10.79 14.34 -8.02
C GLY A 146 10.50 13.40 -9.20
N TYR A 147 10.24 12.12 -8.96
CA TYR A 147 9.82 11.17 -10.01
C TYR A 147 8.42 11.45 -10.53
N LEU A 148 7.52 11.95 -9.69
CA LEU A 148 6.17 12.32 -10.08
C LEU A 148 6.17 13.54 -11.01
N ASP A 149 7.09 14.48 -10.78
CA ASP A 149 7.29 15.69 -11.58
C ASP A 149 8.16 15.49 -12.83
N ASP A 150 8.80 14.33 -12.96
CA ASP A 150 9.66 13.98 -14.10
C ASP A 150 8.83 13.36 -15.24
N PRO A 151 8.57 14.10 -16.34
CA PRO A 151 7.73 13.61 -17.43
C PRO A 151 8.36 12.44 -18.20
N ILE A 152 9.67 12.22 -18.06
CA ILE A 152 10.37 11.09 -18.67
C ILE A 152 10.05 9.80 -17.89
N ARG A 153 9.92 9.90 -16.56
CA ARG A 153 9.61 8.76 -15.68
C ARG A 153 8.12 8.55 -15.46
N THR A 154 7.34 9.61 -15.53
CA THR A 154 5.91 9.65 -15.24
C THR A 154 5.22 10.26 -16.44
N ASN A 155 4.64 9.40 -17.29
CA ASN A 155 3.94 9.85 -18.48
C ASN A 155 2.70 10.69 -18.09
N PRO A 156 2.64 11.99 -18.42
CA PRO A 156 1.51 12.85 -18.06
C PRO A 156 0.18 12.42 -18.68
N ALA A 157 0.23 11.67 -19.80
CA ALA A 157 -0.96 11.16 -20.48
C ALA A 157 -1.52 9.88 -19.85
N LEU A 158 -0.78 9.23 -18.94
CA LEU A 158 -1.27 8.04 -18.25
C LEU A 158 -2.31 8.44 -17.21
N THR A 159 -3.54 7.98 -17.40
CA THR A 159 -4.63 8.18 -16.44
C THR A 159 -5.00 6.87 -15.77
N TYR A 160 -5.59 6.96 -14.58
CA TYR A 160 -6.11 5.77 -13.91
C TYR A 160 -7.19 5.06 -14.74
N GLU A 161 -8.03 5.81 -15.43
CA GLU A 161 -8.99 5.25 -16.37
C GLU A 161 -8.32 4.46 -17.50
N HIS A 162 -7.25 4.99 -18.10
CA HIS A 162 -6.49 4.27 -19.12
C HIS A 162 -5.96 2.93 -18.60
N THR A 163 -5.40 2.89 -17.39
CA THR A 163 -4.91 1.63 -16.82
C THR A 163 -6.02 0.61 -16.56
N LYS A 164 -7.21 1.06 -16.13
CA LYS A 164 -8.40 0.20 -16.03
C LYS A 164 -8.83 -0.33 -17.39
N ASN A 165 -8.85 0.52 -18.41
CA ASN A 165 -9.24 0.15 -19.76
C ASN A 165 -8.27 -0.89 -20.35
N VAL A 166 -6.96 -0.72 -20.17
CA VAL A 166 -5.95 -1.70 -20.57
C VAL A 166 -6.18 -3.06 -19.89
N ASP A 167 -6.46 -3.05 -18.59
CA ASP A 167 -6.72 -4.27 -17.83
C ASP A 167 -8.04 -4.95 -18.22
N GLN A 168 -9.08 -4.17 -18.52
CA GLN A 168 -10.34 -4.65 -19.06
C GLN A 168 -10.16 -5.28 -20.44
N VAL A 169 -9.48 -4.59 -21.37
CA VAL A 169 -9.14 -5.09 -22.70
C VAL A 169 -8.38 -6.40 -22.60
N ARG A 170 -7.38 -6.48 -21.73
CA ARG A 170 -6.60 -7.70 -21.50
C ARG A 170 -7.49 -8.87 -21.07
N ARG A 171 -8.36 -8.67 -20.07
CA ARG A 171 -9.29 -9.72 -19.62
C ARG A 171 -10.22 -10.18 -20.74
N SER A 172 -10.87 -9.24 -21.43
CA SER A 172 -11.80 -9.57 -22.52
C SER A 172 -11.11 -10.29 -23.67
N LEU A 173 -9.86 -9.93 -24.02
CA LEU A 173 -9.06 -10.67 -25.00
C LEU A 173 -8.79 -12.11 -24.55
N TYR A 174 -8.39 -12.32 -23.29
CA TYR A 174 -8.18 -13.68 -22.76
C TYR A 174 -9.47 -14.51 -22.77
N THR A 175 -10.60 -13.92 -22.39
CA THR A 175 -11.89 -14.61 -22.43
C THR A 175 -12.33 -14.90 -23.86
N ALA A 176 -12.16 -13.96 -24.80
CA ALA A 176 -12.47 -14.14 -26.20
C ALA A 176 -11.67 -15.30 -26.81
N GLU A 177 -10.37 -15.33 -26.58
CA GLU A 177 -9.47 -16.38 -27.06
C GLU A 177 -9.81 -17.73 -26.41
N GLY A 178 -10.11 -17.75 -25.12
CA GLY A 178 -10.57 -18.97 -24.43
C GLY A 178 -11.88 -19.50 -25.03
N ASN A 179 -12.85 -18.63 -25.29
CA ASN A 179 -14.12 -19.00 -25.94
C ASN A 179 -13.89 -19.53 -27.36
N PHE A 180 -12.99 -18.89 -28.13
CA PHE A 180 -12.63 -19.34 -29.48
C PHE A 180 -12.07 -20.76 -29.46
N ASN A 181 -11.10 -21.01 -28.58
CA ASN A 181 -10.46 -22.32 -28.42
C ASN A 181 -11.43 -23.42 -27.94
N LEU A 182 -12.51 -23.05 -27.24
CA LEU A 182 -13.59 -23.96 -26.85
C LEU A 182 -14.66 -24.15 -27.95
N GLY A 183 -14.50 -23.55 -29.13
CA GLY A 183 -15.49 -23.58 -30.22
C GLY A 183 -16.73 -22.71 -29.96
N LYS A 184 -16.73 -21.90 -28.89
CA LYS A 184 -17.83 -20.99 -28.54
C LYS A 184 -17.72 -19.70 -29.34
N TYR A 185 -17.89 -19.79 -30.65
CA TYR A 185 -17.59 -18.71 -31.58
C TYR A 185 -18.46 -17.46 -31.38
N ASP A 186 -19.73 -17.60 -30.99
CA ASP A 186 -20.58 -16.44 -30.69
C ASP A 186 -20.15 -15.69 -29.43
N ASP A 187 -19.77 -16.42 -28.37
CA ASP A 187 -19.24 -15.81 -27.16
C ASP A 187 -17.87 -15.15 -27.41
N ALA A 188 -17.02 -15.80 -28.20
CA ALA A 188 -15.73 -15.24 -28.63
C ALA A 188 -15.92 -13.93 -29.40
N LYS A 189 -16.85 -13.90 -30.37
CA LYS A 189 -17.20 -12.70 -31.12
C LYS A 189 -17.63 -11.56 -30.19
N ARG A 190 -18.55 -11.83 -29.26
CA ARG A 190 -19.07 -10.84 -28.32
C ARG A 190 -17.94 -10.23 -27.46
N GLU A 191 -17.02 -11.06 -26.97
CA GLU A 191 -15.89 -10.57 -26.17
C GLU A 191 -14.88 -9.76 -27.00
N TYR A 192 -14.60 -10.15 -28.24
CA TYR A 192 -13.79 -9.32 -29.13
C TYR A 192 -14.44 -7.97 -29.45
N GLU A 193 -15.77 -7.93 -29.63
CA GLU A 193 -16.49 -6.67 -29.78
C GLU A 193 -16.45 -5.83 -28.50
N ASN A 194 -16.51 -6.45 -27.31
CA ASN A 194 -16.34 -5.73 -26.03
C ASN A 194 -14.97 -5.05 -25.96
N VAL A 195 -13.91 -5.72 -26.44
CA VAL A 195 -12.58 -5.09 -26.55
C VAL A 195 -12.64 -3.86 -27.44
N LEU A 196 -13.27 -3.94 -28.62
CA LEU A 196 -13.34 -2.81 -29.56
C LEU A 196 -14.24 -1.65 -29.07
N ARG A 197 -15.16 -1.90 -28.13
CA ARG A 197 -15.91 -0.82 -27.46
C ARG A 197 -15.02 0.01 -26.53
N VAL A 198 -13.99 -0.60 -25.94
CA VAL A 198 -13.05 0.05 -25.02
C VAL A 198 -11.82 0.60 -25.76
N ASP A 199 -11.27 -0.19 -26.69
CA ASP A 199 -10.14 0.16 -27.55
C ASP A 199 -10.52 -0.11 -29.02
N PRO A 200 -11.10 0.89 -29.71
CA PRO A 200 -11.55 0.76 -31.10
C PRO A 200 -10.47 0.36 -32.11
N TYR A 201 -9.19 0.56 -31.75
CA TYR A 201 -8.05 0.31 -32.63
C TYR A 201 -7.30 -0.97 -32.27
N ASN A 202 -7.85 -1.80 -31.37
CA ASN A 202 -7.19 -3.03 -30.92
C ASN A 202 -7.01 -4.04 -32.07
N SER A 203 -5.77 -4.25 -32.50
CA SER A 203 -5.45 -5.15 -33.61
C SER A 203 -5.64 -6.63 -33.27
N ALA A 204 -5.50 -7.02 -32.00
CA ALA A 204 -5.74 -8.40 -31.57
C ALA A 204 -7.23 -8.75 -31.68
N ALA A 205 -8.13 -7.87 -31.21
CA ALA A 205 -9.56 -8.11 -31.32
C ALA A 205 -10.05 -8.16 -32.77
N ARG A 206 -9.54 -7.28 -33.65
CA ARG A 206 -9.88 -7.32 -35.08
C ARG A 206 -9.48 -8.63 -35.74
N ARG A 207 -8.25 -9.12 -35.47
CA ARG A 207 -7.79 -10.43 -35.96
C ARG A 207 -8.60 -11.58 -35.39
N GLY A 208 -8.95 -11.51 -34.10
CA GLY A 208 -9.80 -12.52 -33.46
C GLY A 208 -11.19 -12.61 -34.10
N LEU A 209 -11.81 -11.48 -34.45
CA LEU A 209 -13.08 -11.46 -35.19
C LEU A 209 -12.97 -12.08 -36.58
N GLU A 210 -11.87 -11.83 -37.29
CA GLU A 210 -11.59 -12.46 -38.58
C GLU A 210 -11.47 -13.99 -38.44
N GLN A 211 -10.71 -14.46 -37.46
CA GLN A 211 -10.58 -15.89 -37.15
C GLN A 211 -11.93 -16.54 -36.80
N VAL A 212 -12.73 -15.88 -35.96
CA VAL A 212 -14.09 -16.33 -35.63
C VAL A 212 -14.97 -16.42 -36.87
N SER A 213 -14.91 -15.43 -37.77
CA SER A 213 -15.68 -15.42 -39.01
C SER A 213 -15.31 -16.58 -39.92
N THR A 214 -14.01 -16.84 -40.10
CA THR A 214 -13.50 -17.95 -40.89
C THR A 214 -13.93 -19.29 -40.30
N ALA A 215 -13.72 -19.50 -39.00
CA ALA A 215 -14.07 -20.75 -38.32
C ALA A 215 -15.57 -21.06 -38.40
N LYS A 216 -16.44 -20.04 -38.27
CA LYS A 216 -17.88 -20.20 -38.48
C LYS A 216 -18.21 -20.57 -39.92
N SER A 217 -17.60 -19.91 -40.91
CA SER A 217 -17.84 -20.23 -42.31
C SER A 217 -17.44 -21.66 -42.65
N ASP A 218 -16.34 -22.16 -42.10
CA ASP A 218 -15.89 -23.53 -42.35
C ASP A 218 -16.75 -24.57 -41.62
N TYR A 219 -17.33 -24.22 -40.46
CA TYR A 219 -18.24 -25.10 -39.72
C TYR A 219 -19.59 -25.33 -40.42
N TYR A 220 -20.09 -24.33 -41.16
CA TYR A 220 -21.37 -24.42 -41.88
C TYR A 220 -21.22 -24.87 -43.35
N ARG A 221 -20.01 -25.19 -43.80
CA ARG A 221 -19.72 -25.64 -45.16
C ARG A 221 -19.78 -27.17 -45.25
#